data_AF-A0A953W9A4-F1
#
_entry.id   AF-A0A953W9A4-F1
#
_cell.length_a   1.000
_cell.length_b   1.000
_cell.length_c   1.000
_cell.angle_alpha   90.00
_cell.angle_beta   90.00
_cell.angle_gamma   90.00
#
_symmetry.space_group_name_H-M   'P 1'
#
loop_
_entity.id
_entity.type
_entity.pdbx_description
1 polymer ?
#
loop_
_entity_poly.entity_id
_entity_poly.type
_entity_poly.pdbx_seq_one_letter_code
_entity_poly.pdbx_strand_id
1 'polypeptide(L)'
;MSQTTGRIPLPSMTPLEETNDLIGDAAGLQARLDNEAYAFFRNVLDADAVQSLKKKYMKVLVDMGYVDEGQTDPIWNGKDLTDFPIKIEPLHDDRVWEAFVAHPAVNDFFKGLLGGAPFWLPIVEYRITPPTKELPDDPLWPRHQDGFYNGDLNCYTCWVPLMDIGEAEGGIAMATGMHKDGYLHDLNDPPQYWIPQGAIPPEVWKRSDYHPGDMVMFTHWIPHSGLPNRSDRFRMSMDVRVMRADADLPVLGIVKSFTPDAIVVANHDGREVRLAVNEDTYCRWTAGRRIPIKELIAKIPAGDRVLAFHKDGRATMLRPPR
;
A
#
# COMPACT_ATOMS: atom_id res chain seq x y z
N MET A 1 22.39 34.76 16.67
CA MET A 1 22.86 33.37 16.77
C MET A 1 22.15 32.61 15.67
N SER A 2 22.87 32.31 14.58
CA SER A 2 22.34 31.56 13.44
C SER A 2 22.19 30.11 13.88
N GLN A 3 20.96 29.64 14.05
CA GLN A 3 20.70 28.19 14.13
C GLN A 3 20.87 27.67 12.71
N THR A 4 22.05 27.12 12.42
CA THR A 4 22.23 26.22 11.29
C THR A 4 21.28 25.05 11.50
N THR A 5 20.16 25.05 10.77
CA THR A 5 19.29 23.88 10.62
C THR A 5 20.12 22.81 9.92
N GLY A 6 20.77 21.97 10.73
CA GLY A 6 21.50 20.81 10.23
C GLY A 6 20.50 19.90 9.54
N ARG A 7 20.50 19.89 8.20
CA ARG A 7 19.76 18.91 7.41
C ARG A 7 20.12 17.53 7.94
N ILE A 8 19.14 16.76 8.40
CA ILE A 8 19.37 15.39 8.86
C ILE A 8 19.58 14.53 7.61
N PRO A 9 20.80 14.02 7.34
CA PRO A 9 20.99 13.09 6.24
C PRO A 9 20.11 11.85 6.47
N LEU A 10 19.74 11.13 5.40
CA LEU A 10 19.10 9.84 5.57
C LEU A 10 19.95 8.98 6.51
N PRO A 11 19.36 8.33 7.54
CA PRO A 11 20.12 7.43 8.38
C PRO A 11 20.71 6.34 7.50
N SER A 12 21.96 5.94 7.79
CA SER A 12 22.55 4.77 7.15
C SER A 12 21.70 3.54 7.51
N MET A 13 21.11 2.91 6.50
CA MET A 13 20.23 1.74 6.67
C MET A 13 20.94 0.51 6.14
N THR A 14 20.82 -0.59 6.88
CA THR A 14 21.30 -1.89 6.40
C THR A 14 20.32 -2.48 5.36
N PRO A 15 20.79 -3.29 4.40
CA PRO A 15 19.90 -3.97 3.45
C PRO A 15 18.91 -4.91 4.13
N LEU A 16 17.74 -5.07 3.49
CA LEU A 16 16.79 -6.14 3.79
C LEU A 16 17.41 -7.49 3.42
N GLU A 17 17.16 -8.51 4.24
CA GLU A 17 17.58 -9.88 3.95
C GLU A 17 16.67 -10.50 2.89
N GLU A 18 17.29 -11.08 1.87
CA GLU A 18 16.59 -11.79 0.79
C GLU A 18 15.93 -13.07 1.31
N THR A 19 14.81 -13.44 0.71
CA THR A 19 13.91 -14.52 1.17
C THR A 19 13.53 -15.45 0.00
N ASN A 20 14.30 -15.42 -1.09
CA ASN A 20 14.06 -16.23 -2.28
C ASN A 20 14.08 -17.75 -2.01
N ASP A 21 14.79 -18.19 -0.99
CA ASP A 21 14.89 -19.58 -0.56
C ASP A 21 13.56 -20.14 -0.03
N LEU A 22 12.63 -19.27 0.40
CA LEU A 22 11.31 -19.68 0.90
C LEU A 22 10.23 -19.74 -0.19
N ILE A 23 10.57 -19.52 -1.47
CA ILE A 23 9.62 -19.63 -2.57
C ILE A 23 9.16 -21.10 -2.69
N GLY A 24 7.84 -21.31 -2.53
CA GLY A 24 7.24 -22.65 -2.52
C GLY A 24 7.23 -23.31 -1.13
N ASP A 25 7.81 -22.68 -0.10
CA ASP A 25 7.69 -23.08 1.30
C ASP A 25 6.79 -22.10 2.06
N ALA A 26 5.48 -22.27 1.91
CA ALA A 26 4.49 -21.39 2.55
C ALA A 26 4.59 -21.40 4.09
N ALA A 27 5.00 -22.52 4.70
CA ALA A 27 5.16 -22.62 6.14
C ALA A 27 6.41 -21.86 6.62
N GLY A 28 7.53 -22.01 5.90
CA GLY A 28 8.74 -21.22 6.13
C GLY A 28 8.51 -19.72 5.94
N LEU A 29 7.80 -19.33 4.89
CA LEU A 29 7.40 -17.94 4.65
C LEU A 29 6.57 -17.37 5.81
N GLN A 30 5.57 -18.13 6.29
CA GLN A 30 4.77 -17.70 7.42
C GLN A 30 5.64 -17.50 8.66
N ALA A 31 6.54 -18.44 8.97
CA ALA A 31 7.46 -18.31 10.10
C ALA A 31 8.38 -17.10 9.96
N ARG A 32 8.86 -16.78 8.75
CA ARG A 32 9.63 -15.56 8.47
C ARG A 32 8.81 -14.30 8.72
N LEU A 33 7.58 -14.25 8.20
CA LEU A 33 6.68 -13.10 8.39
C LEU A 33 6.27 -12.93 9.87
N ASP A 34 6.10 -14.01 10.63
CA ASP A 34 5.78 -13.93 12.07
C ASP A 34 6.96 -13.40 12.89
N ASN A 35 8.19 -13.76 12.52
CA ASN A 35 9.39 -13.37 13.26
C ASN A 35 9.87 -11.96 12.91
N GLU A 36 9.74 -11.56 11.65
CA GLU A 36 10.43 -10.41 11.05
C GLU A 36 9.47 -9.38 10.45
N ALA A 37 8.21 -9.77 10.22
CA ALA A 37 7.15 -8.98 9.60
C ALA A 37 7.40 -8.54 8.16
N TYR A 38 8.47 -9.02 7.51
CA TYR A 38 8.71 -8.83 6.08
C TYR A 38 9.42 -10.03 5.44
N ALA A 39 9.30 -10.12 4.11
CA ALA A 39 10.04 -11.03 3.23
C ALA A 39 10.41 -10.26 1.96
N PHE A 40 11.70 -10.24 1.61
CA PHE A 40 12.20 -9.52 0.44
C PHE A 40 12.61 -10.50 -0.66
N PHE A 41 12.00 -10.39 -1.83
CA PHE A 41 12.23 -11.30 -2.94
C PHE A 41 12.88 -10.57 -4.11
N ARG A 42 13.92 -11.18 -4.66
CA ARG A 42 14.62 -10.71 -5.86
C ARG A 42 14.11 -11.38 -7.12
N ASN A 43 13.81 -10.62 -8.16
CA ASN A 43 13.54 -11.14 -9.51
C ASN A 43 12.54 -12.31 -9.54
N VAL A 44 11.40 -12.16 -8.86
CA VAL A 44 10.34 -13.18 -8.77
C VAL A 44 9.09 -12.85 -9.57
N LEU A 45 8.88 -11.56 -9.89
CA LEU A 45 7.74 -11.12 -10.67
C LEU A 45 8.11 -11.12 -12.16
N ASP A 46 7.14 -11.52 -12.98
CA ASP A 46 7.30 -11.59 -14.43
C ASP A 46 7.63 -10.23 -15.06
N ALA A 47 8.69 -10.19 -15.87
CA ALA A 47 9.21 -8.96 -16.45
C ALA A 47 8.22 -8.27 -17.39
N ASP A 48 7.46 -9.03 -18.18
CA ASP A 48 6.48 -8.47 -19.12
C ASP A 48 5.28 -7.89 -18.37
N ALA A 49 4.84 -8.53 -17.29
CA ALA A 49 3.80 -8.00 -16.40
C ALA A 49 4.22 -6.68 -15.75
N VAL A 50 5.44 -6.62 -15.18
CA VAL A 50 5.99 -5.41 -14.55
C VAL A 50 6.16 -4.29 -15.58
N GLN A 51 6.69 -4.60 -16.77
CA GLN A 51 6.91 -3.62 -17.83
C GLN A 51 5.58 -3.10 -18.40
N SER A 52 4.57 -3.95 -18.52
CA SER A 52 3.22 -3.56 -18.96
C SER A 52 2.56 -2.59 -17.97
N LEU A 53 2.75 -2.83 -16.67
CA LEU A 53 2.30 -1.93 -15.61
C LEU A 53 3.08 -0.60 -15.63
N LYS A 54 4.42 -0.64 -15.77
CA LYS A 54 5.27 0.56 -15.92
C LYS A 54 4.79 1.46 -17.06
N LYS A 55 4.43 0.88 -18.21
CA LYS A 55 3.92 1.63 -19.37
C LYS A 55 2.65 2.43 -19.05
N LYS A 56 1.76 1.93 -18.18
CA LYS A 56 0.57 2.67 -17.75
C LYS A 56 0.93 3.90 -16.93
N TYR A 57 1.89 3.78 -16.02
CA TYR A 57 2.39 4.90 -15.23
C TYR A 57 3.10 5.95 -16.10
N MET A 58 3.97 5.50 -17.01
CA MET A 58 4.65 6.38 -17.97
C MET A 58 3.66 7.15 -18.82
N LYS A 59 2.60 6.48 -19.30
CA LYS A 59 1.54 7.15 -20.06
C LYS A 59 0.89 8.27 -19.25
N VAL A 60 0.58 8.05 -17.96
CA VAL A 60 0.01 9.10 -17.11
C VAL A 60 0.95 10.30 -16.97
N LEU A 61 2.25 10.06 -16.74
CA LEU A 61 3.24 11.14 -16.66
C LEU A 61 3.37 11.94 -17.96
N VAL A 62 3.32 11.26 -19.11
CA VAL A 62 3.34 11.89 -20.45
C VAL A 62 2.05 12.67 -20.71
N ASP A 63 0.89 12.09 -20.44
CA ASP A 63 -0.41 12.74 -20.62
C ASP A 63 -0.55 13.98 -19.72
N MET A 64 0.05 13.95 -18.53
CA MET A 64 0.13 15.11 -17.62
C MET A 64 1.23 16.11 -18.02
N GLY A 65 2.10 15.79 -18.98
CA GLY A 65 3.16 16.66 -19.50
C GLY A 65 4.39 16.80 -18.59
N TYR A 66 4.59 15.88 -17.65
CA TYR A 66 5.75 15.89 -16.74
C TYR A 66 6.97 15.13 -17.28
N VAL A 67 6.73 14.25 -18.25
CA VAL A 67 7.74 13.47 -18.97
C VAL A 67 7.46 13.65 -20.46
N ASP A 68 8.51 13.77 -21.27
CA ASP A 68 8.38 13.96 -22.71
C ASP A 68 7.94 12.66 -23.41
N GLU A 69 7.17 12.79 -24.50
CA GLU A 69 6.71 11.65 -25.28
C GLU A 69 7.90 10.85 -25.86
N GLY A 70 7.77 9.52 -25.88
CA GLY A 70 8.79 8.60 -26.40
C GLY A 70 9.90 8.23 -25.41
N GLN A 71 9.93 8.84 -24.22
CA GLN A 71 10.86 8.45 -23.16
C GLN A 71 10.54 7.06 -22.60
N THR A 72 11.58 6.25 -22.37
CA THR A 72 11.47 4.93 -21.71
C THR A 72 11.59 5.01 -20.19
N ASP A 73 12.25 6.07 -19.71
CA ASP A 73 12.47 6.36 -18.30
C ASP A 73 11.70 7.62 -17.87
N PRO A 74 11.24 7.68 -16.62
CA PRO A 74 10.38 8.77 -16.13
C PRO A 74 11.18 10.03 -15.79
N ILE A 75 12.08 10.48 -16.67
CA ILE A 75 12.92 11.66 -16.45
C ILE A 75 12.03 12.90 -16.41
N TRP A 76 12.13 13.68 -15.33
CA TRP A 76 11.34 14.89 -15.18
C TRP A 76 11.85 16.00 -16.10
N ASN A 77 10.96 16.56 -16.93
CA ASN A 77 11.31 17.60 -17.91
C ASN A 77 11.40 19.02 -17.33
N GLY A 78 11.27 19.17 -16.00
CA GLY A 78 11.34 20.46 -15.30
C GLY A 78 10.01 21.22 -15.20
N LYS A 79 8.89 20.65 -15.69
CA LYS A 79 7.56 21.22 -15.46
C LYS A 79 7.27 21.41 -13.96
N ASP A 80 6.64 22.54 -13.61
CA ASP A 80 6.27 22.87 -12.23
C ASP A 80 5.45 21.77 -11.54
N LEU A 81 5.90 21.35 -10.36
CA LEU A 81 5.33 20.27 -9.55
C LEU A 81 4.29 20.76 -8.52
N THR A 82 4.01 22.06 -8.44
CA THR A 82 3.07 22.65 -7.48
C THR A 82 1.68 21.99 -7.56
N ASP A 83 1.23 21.69 -8.78
CA ASP A 83 -0.05 21.03 -9.05
C ASP A 83 0.07 19.51 -9.24
N PHE A 84 1.23 18.91 -8.92
CA PHE A 84 1.39 17.46 -9.04
C PHE A 84 0.47 16.76 -8.03
N PRO A 85 -0.40 15.84 -8.48
CA PRO A 85 -1.44 15.30 -7.62
C PRO A 85 -0.85 14.32 -6.58
N ILE A 86 -1.37 14.40 -5.35
CA ILE A 86 -1.02 13.45 -4.28
C ILE A 86 -1.47 12.01 -4.63
N LYS A 87 -2.60 11.90 -5.34
CA LYS A 87 -3.16 10.62 -5.80
C LYS A 87 -3.30 10.61 -7.31
N ILE A 88 -2.88 9.52 -7.93
CA ILE A 88 -2.92 9.34 -9.38
C ILE A 88 -4.25 8.69 -9.77
N GLU A 89 -5.32 9.49 -9.77
CA GLU A 89 -6.69 9.00 -10.04
C GLU A 89 -6.82 8.21 -11.37
N PRO A 90 -6.16 8.57 -12.49
CA PRO A 90 -6.25 7.78 -13.72
C PRO A 90 -5.83 6.31 -13.59
N LEU A 91 -4.87 6.00 -12.73
CA LEU A 91 -4.45 4.60 -12.48
C LEU A 91 -5.49 3.84 -11.64
N HIS A 92 -6.16 4.54 -10.72
CA HIS A 92 -7.28 4.00 -9.94
C HIS A 92 -8.49 3.74 -10.82
N ASP A 93 -8.88 4.69 -11.68
CA ASP A 93 -10.03 4.54 -12.58
C ASP A 93 -9.84 3.34 -13.53
N ASP A 94 -8.63 3.17 -14.07
CA ASP A 94 -8.26 2.04 -14.94
C ASP A 94 -8.09 0.71 -14.19
N ARG A 95 -7.98 0.74 -12.85
CA ARG A 95 -7.72 -0.44 -12.00
C ARG A 95 -6.59 -1.32 -12.53
N VAL A 96 -5.49 -0.71 -12.95
CA VAL A 96 -4.37 -1.38 -13.64
C VAL A 96 -3.75 -2.53 -12.83
N TRP A 97 -4.01 -2.59 -11.52
CA TRP A 97 -3.57 -3.67 -10.65
C TRP A 97 -4.28 -4.99 -10.95
N GLU A 98 -5.56 -4.96 -11.33
CA GLU A 98 -6.36 -6.17 -11.60
C GLU A 98 -5.72 -6.98 -12.72
N ALA A 99 -5.30 -6.30 -13.80
CA ALA A 99 -4.58 -6.94 -14.92
C ALA A 99 -3.20 -7.48 -14.52
N PHE A 100 -2.46 -6.75 -13.66
CA PHE A 100 -1.15 -7.18 -13.19
C PHE A 100 -1.24 -8.48 -12.37
N VAL A 101 -2.12 -8.52 -11.37
CA VAL A 101 -2.25 -9.70 -10.50
C VAL A 101 -2.93 -10.88 -11.19
N ALA A 102 -3.72 -10.63 -12.24
CA ALA A 102 -4.32 -11.66 -13.07
C ALA A 102 -3.36 -12.24 -14.13
N HIS A 103 -2.19 -11.63 -14.36
CA HIS A 103 -1.19 -12.17 -15.27
C HIS A 103 -0.81 -13.60 -14.82
N PRO A 104 -0.83 -14.62 -15.71
CA PRO A 104 -0.68 -16.01 -15.29
C PRO A 104 0.55 -16.29 -14.44
N ALA A 105 1.72 -15.79 -14.86
CA ALA A 105 2.97 -15.96 -14.11
C ALA A 105 2.96 -15.27 -12.73
N VAL A 106 2.34 -14.10 -12.62
CA VAL A 106 2.22 -13.37 -11.34
C VAL A 106 1.26 -14.12 -10.42
N ASN A 107 0.10 -14.51 -10.92
CA ASN A 107 -0.90 -15.26 -10.16
C ASN A 107 -0.34 -16.62 -9.68
N ASP A 108 0.38 -17.34 -10.53
CA ASP A 108 0.96 -18.63 -10.17
C ASP A 108 2.11 -18.48 -9.16
N PHE A 109 2.91 -17.42 -9.27
CA PHE A 109 3.88 -17.06 -8.23
C PHE A 109 3.19 -16.85 -6.87
N PHE A 110 2.14 -16.03 -6.80
CA PHE A 110 1.42 -15.79 -5.54
C PHE A 110 0.72 -17.03 -4.99
N LYS A 111 0.20 -17.91 -5.86
CA LYS A 111 -0.36 -19.20 -5.42
C LYS A 111 0.70 -20.09 -4.75
N GLY A 112 1.88 -20.19 -5.36
CA GLY A 112 3.00 -20.95 -4.80
C GLY A 112 3.51 -20.34 -3.49
N LEU A 113 3.64 -19.00 -3.47
CA LEU A 113 4.11 -18.25 -2.32
C LEU A 113 3.19 -18.40 -1.11
N LEU A 114 1.88 -18.29 -1.31
CA LEU A 114 0.88 -18.39 -0.23
C LEU A 114 0.48 -19.83 0.11
N GLY A 115 0.87 -20.80 -0.72
CA GLY A 115 0.43 -22.19 -0.63
C GLY A 115 -1.07 -22.39 -0.91
N GLY A 116 -1.70 -21.45 -1.63
CA GLY A 116 -3.14 -21.41 -1.85
C GLY A 116 -3.57 -20.24 -2.74
N ALA A 117 -4.86 -20.17 -3.10
CA ALA A 117 -5.35 -19.11 -3.96
C ALA A 117 -5.23 -17.72 -3.28
N PRO A 118 -4.71 -16.69 -3.98
CA PRO A 118 -4.68 -15.33 -3.46
C PRO A 118 -6.08 -14.71 -3.50
N PHE A 119 -6.43 -13.98 -2.44
CA PHE A 119 -7.56 -13.05 -2.39
C PHE A 119 -7.04 -11.63 -2.36
N TRP A 120 -7.22 -10.90 -3.47
CA TRP A 120 -6.73 -9.54 -3.60
C TRP A 120 -7.70 -8.53 -3.04
N LEU A 121 -7.19 -7.66 -2.18
CA LEU A 121 -7.96 -6.55 -1.61
C LEU A 121 -7.87 -5.35 -2.55
N PRO A 122 -8.99 -4.66 -2.86
CA PRO A 122 -8.99 -3.41 -3.60
C PRO A 122 -8.53 -2.23 -2.71
N ILE A 123 -7.41 -2.44 -2.01
CA ILE A 123 -6.68 -1.47 -1.22
C ILE A 123 -5.32 -1.36 -1.92
N VAL A 124 -5.26 -0.53 -2.95
CA VAL A 124 -4.08 -0.40 -3.80
C VAL A 124 -3.56 1.02 -3.70
N GLU A 125 -2.24 1.17 -3.65
CA GLU A 125 -1.61 2.49 -3.76
C GLU A 125 -0.71 2.50 -5.00
N TYR A 126 -0.94 3.47 -5.88
CA TYR A 126 -0.10 3.73 -7.03
C TYR A 126 0.82 4.90 -6.72
N ARG A 127 2.12 4.63 -6.57
CA ARG A 127 3.07 5.66 -6.15
C ARG A 127 3.86 6.16 -7.34
N ILE A 128 3.66 7.44 -7.64
CA ILE A 128 4.52 8.24 -8.50
C ILE A 128 5.10 9.36 -7.63
N THR A 129 6.34 9.19 -7.19
CA THR A 129 6.99 10.15 -6.28
C THR A 129 7.87 11.09 -7.10
N PRO A 130 7.54 12.40 -7.15
CA PRO A 130 8.31 13.36 -7.94
C PRO A 130 9.71 13.59 -7.35
N PRO A 131 10.67 14.05 -8.16
CA PRO A 131 11.91 14.65 -7.67
C PRO A 131 11.64 15.74 -6.63
N THR A 132 12.45 15.77 -5.57
CA THR A 132 12.51 16.90 -4.64
C THR A 132 13.90 17.53 -4.65
N LYS A 133 13.94 18.87 -4.66
CA LYS A 133 15.19 19.65 -4.58
C LYS A 133 15.69 19.77 -3.14
N GLU A 134 14.78 19.70 -2.18
CA GLU A 134 15.09 19.85 -0.75
C GLU A 134 14.59 18.64 0.01
N LEU A 135 15.42 18.14 0.93
CA LEU A 135 15.01 17.09 1.85
C LEU A 135 14.08 17.68 2.91
N PRO A 136 12.98 17.00 3.27
CA PRO A 136 12.18 17.39 4.42
C PRO A 136 13.01 17.25 5.70
N ASP A 137 12.63 18.00 6.74
CA ASP A 137 13.27 17.92 8.06
C ASP A 137 13.23 16.50 8.64
N ASP A 138 12.16 15.76 8.34
CA ASP A 138 12.03 14.33 8.61
C ASP A 138 11.92 13.53 7.30
N PRO A 139 13.00 12.87 6.83
CA PRO A 139 12.98 12.10 5.58
C PRO A 139 12.29 10.74 5.70
N LEU A 140 11.86 10.34 6.90
CA LEU A 140 11.06 9.14 7.14
C LEU A 140 9.58 9.49 7.39
N TRP A 141 9.17 10.70 7.04
CA TRP A 141 7.77 11.08 6.98
C TRP A 141 7.18 10.72 5.60
N PRO A 142 5.97 10.13 5.51
CA PRO A 142 5.09 9.71 6.60
C PRO A 142 5.22 8.22 6.95
N ARG A 143 5.76 7.94 8.14
CA ARG A 143 5.88 6.61 8.75
C ARG A 143 4.55 6.13 9.35
N HIS A 144 4.20 4.87 9.09
CA HIS A 144 2.94 4.28 9.53
C HIS A 144 2.99 2.74 9.55
N GLN A 145 1.94 2.13 10.11
CA GLN A 145 1.61 0.71 10.02
C GLN A 145 0.28 0.56 9.27
N ASP A 146 0.25 -0.30 8.25
CA ASP A 146 -0.94 -0.48 7.39
C ASP A 146 -2.14 -1.01 8.17
N GLY A 147 -1.92 -1.80 9.23
CA GLY A 147 -2.98 -2.39 10.04
C GLY A 147 -3.83 -1.36 10.78
N PHE A 148 -3.21 -0.27 11.25
CA PHE A 148 -3.90 0.85 11.90
C PHE A 148 -4.96 1.44 10.97
N TYR A 149 -4.69 1.37 9.67
CA TYR A 149 -5.49 1.90 8.59
C TYR A 149 -6.47 0.92 7.98
N ASN A 150 -6.23 -0.37 8.16
CA ASN A 150 -6.99 -1.46 7.55
C ASN A 150 -7.76 -2.27 8.59
N GLY A 151 -8.11 -1.66 9.73
CA GLY A 151 -8.95 -2.30 10.74
C GLY A 151 -8.35 -3.59 11.29
N ASP A 152 -7.01 -3.65 11.41
CA ASP A 152 -6.26 -4.82 11.84
C ASP A 152 -6.46 -6.07 10.96
N LEU A 153 -6.83 -5.86 9.68
CA LEU A 153 -7.01 -6.96 8.76
C LEU A 153 -5.68 -7.67 8.52
N ASN A 154 -5.69 -8.97 8.80
CA ASN A 154 -4.54 -9.85 8.61
C ASN A 154 -4.28 -10.13 7.13
N CYS A 155 -3.75 -9.12 6.45
CA CYS A 155 -3.31 -9.15 5.07
C CYS A 155 -1.82 -8.82 4.97
N TYR A 156 -1.26 -9.16 3.81
CA TYR A 156 0.09 -8.78 3.46
C TYR A 156 0.06 -7.64 2.44
N THR A 157 0.89 -6.63 2.65
CA THR A 157 1.19 -5.63 1.63
C THR A 157 2.36 -6.11 0.80
N CYS A 158 2.21 -6.09 -0.52
CA CYS A 158 3.24 -6.43 -1.50
C CYS A 158 3.62 -5.15 -2.24
N TRP A 159 4.79 -4.62 -1.94
CA TRP A 159 5.37 -3.47 -2.59
C TRP A 159 6.21 -3.91 -3.79
N VAL A 160 5.92 -3.35 -4.96
CA VAL A 160 6.49 -3.72 -6.25
C VAL A 160 7.17 -2.51 -6.90
N PRO A 161 8.51 -2.51 -7.07
CA PRO A 161 9.22 -1.50 -7.85
C PRO A 161 8.93 -1.68 -9.35
N LEU A 162 8.69 -0.57 -10.06
CA LEU A 162 8.44 -0.57 -11.52
C LEU A 162 9.62 -0.05 -12.33
N MET A 163 10.74 0.23 -11.64
CA MET A 163 12.00 0.73 -12.19
C MET A 163 13.10 0.41 -11.18
N ASP A 164 14.35 0.66 -11.57
CA ASP A 164 15.46 0.63 -10.61
C ASP A 164 15.27 1.77 -9.61
N ILE A 165 15.39 1.46 -8.32
CA ILE A 165 15.21 2.39 -7.21
C ILE A 165 16.43 2.27 -6.30
N GLY A 166 17.38 3.17 -6.50
CA GLY A 166 18.59 3.33 -5.73
C GLY A 166 18.43 4.33 -4.58
N GLU A 167 19.55 4.66 -3.93
CA GLU A 167 19.59 5.59 -2.80
C GLU A 167 19.02 6.98 -3.15
N ALA A 168 19.23 7.43 -4.39
CA ALA A 168 18.75 8.71 -4.88
C ALA A 168 17.22 8.72 -5.09
N GLU A 169 16.66 7.66 -5.66
CA GLU A 169 15.21 7.50 -5.85
C GLU A 169 14.49 7.20 -4.51
N GLY A 170 15.22 6.70 -3.52
CA GLY A 170 14.75 6.37 -2.19
C GLY A 170 14.19 4.95 -2.10
N GLY A 171 12.87 4.82 -2.19
CA GLY A 171 12.15 3.55 -2.07
C GLY A 171 11.40 3.44 -0.75
N ILE A 172 11.18 2.21 -0.31
CA ILE A 172 10.55 1.90 0.98
C ILE A 172 11.62 1.57 2.03
N ALA A 173 11.45 2.08 3.24
CA ALA A 173 12.23 1.73 4.42
C ALA A 173 11.34 1.01 5.43
N MET A 174 11.90 -0.02 6.08
CA MET A 174 11.18 -0.91 7.01
C MET A 174 11.83 -0.85 8.39
N ALA A 175 11.05 -0.60 9.45
CA ALA A 175 11.52 -0.63 10.82
C ALA A 175 11.43 -2.05 11.38
N THR A 176 12.49 -2.83 11.19
CA THR A 176 12.52 -4.25 11.59
C THR A 176 12.43 -4.42 13.11
N GLY A 177 11.79 -5.50 13.57
CA GLY A 177 11.57 -5.77 15.01
C GLY A 177 10.46 -4.95 15.69
N MET A 178 10.10 -3.77 15.16
CA MET A 178 9.12 -2.87 15.78
C MET A 178 7.66 -3.34 15.67
N HIS A 179 7.38 -4.37 14.88
CA HIS A 179 6.03 -4.95 14.74
C HIS A 179 5.52 -5.60 16.04
N LYS A 180 6.41 -5.83 17.02
CA LYS A 180 6.09 -6.47 18.31
C LYS A 180 5.55 -5.49 19.36
N ASP A 181 5.66 -4.18 19.10
CA ASP A 181 5.31 -3.12 20.05
C ASP A 181 3.89 -2.57 19.87
N GLY A 182 3.05 -3.27 19.09
CA GLY A 182 1.70 -2.82 18.75
C GLY A 182 1.71 -1.61 17.81
N TYR A 183 0.65 -0.80 17.85
CA TYR A 183 0.54 0.39 17.00
C TYR A 183 1.22 1.60 17.64
N LEU A 184 2.20 2.18 16.95
CA LEU A 184 3.01 3.32 17.40
C LEU A 184 2.42 4.68 17.00
N HIS A 185 1.19 4.69 16.49
CA HIS A 185 0.51 5.86 15.94
C HIS A 185 0.11 6.86 17.03
N ASP A 186 0.30 8.17 16.78
CA ASP A 186 -0.17 9.20 17.71
C ASP A 186 -1.68 9.44 17.57
N LEU A 187 -2.44 8.99 18.56
CA LEU A 187 -3.90 9.14 18.61
C LEU A 187 -4.36 10.61 18.76
N ASN A 188 -3.45 11.53 19.08
CA ASN A 188 -3.72 12.97 19.21
C ASN A 188 -3.41 13.76 17.94
N ASP A 189 -2.96 13.11 16.85
CA ASP A 189 -2.67 13.74 15.55
C ASP A 189 -3.69 13.36 14.46
N PRO A 190 -5.00 13.65 14.64
CA PRO A 190 -5.99 13.34 13.61
C PRO A 190 -5.79 14.23 12.37
N PRO A 191 -6.18 13.76 11.17
CA PRO A 191 -6.89 12.50 10.94
C PRO A 191 -6.01 11.35 10.43
N GLN A 192 -4.71 11.57 10.21
CA GLN A 192 -3.81 10.53 9.73
C GLN A 192 -3.15 9.75 10.86
N TYR A 193 -3.01 10.34 12.05
CA TYR A 193 -2.44 9.68 13.23
C TYR A 193 -1.05 9.11 12.94
N TRP A 194 -0.15 9.88 12.34
CA TRP A 194 1.14 9.36 11.92
C TRP A 194 1.96 8.84 13.12
N ILE A 195 2.93 7.97 12.87
CA ILE A 195 3.88 7.59 13.91
C ILE A 195 4.78 8.82 14.16
N PRO A 196 4.89 9.33 15.40
CA PRO A 196 5.61 10.56 15.66
C PRO A 196 7.12 10.40 15.43
N GLN A 197 7.77 11.51 15.08
CA GLN A 197 9.23 11.54 14.92
C GLN A 197 9.92 11.10 16.22
N GLY A 198 10.93 10.24 16.11
CA GLY A 198 11.66 9.71 17.28
C GLY A 198 11.00 8.54 17.99
N ALA A 199 9.78 8.13 17.61
CA ALA A 199 9.13 6.94 18.18
C ALA A 199 9.78 5.62 17.75
N ILE A 200 10.54 5.63 16.65
CA ILE A 200 11.25 4.47 16.11
C ILE A 200 12.75 4.74 16.15
N PRO A 201 13.56 3.87 16.76
CA PRO A 201 15.01 4.04 16.79
C PRO A 201 15.62 4.08 15.37
N PRO A 202 16.63 4.93 15.11
CA PRO A 202 17.22 5.06 13.78
C PRO A 202 17.89 3.77 13.25
N GLU A 203 18.43 2.94 14.15
CA GLU A 203 19.21 1.74 13.83
C GLU A 203 18.40 0.54 13.33
N VAL A 204 17.07 0.54 13.57
CA VAL A 204 16.20 -0.58 13.15
C VAL A 204 15.66 -0.43 11.73
N TRP A 205 15.88 0.75 11.12
CA TRP A 205 15.47 1.01 9.74
C TRP A 205 16.38 0.28 8.75
N LYS A 206 15.75 -0.50 7.88
CA LYS A 206 16.40 -1.23 6.79
C LYS A 206 15.82 -0.80 5.44
N ARG A 207 16.66 -0.79 4.41
CA ARG A 207 16.30 -0.47 3.03
C ARG A 207 17.34 -1.08 2.08
N SER A 208 16.87 -1.61 0.95
CA SER A 208 17.71 -2.16 -0.12
C SER A 208 17.60 -1.32 -1.39
N ASP A 209 18.53 -1.52 -2.34
CA ASP A 209 18.27 -1.19 -3.74
C ASP A 209 17.26 -2.16 -4.32
N TYR A 210 16.35 -1.67 -5.17
CA TYR A 210 15.25 -2.45 -5.74
C TYR A 210 15.30 -2.39 -7.26
N HIS A 211 14.95 -3.50 -7.92
CA HIS A 211 14.90 -3.61 -9.39
C HIS A 211 13.53 -4.14 -9.85
N PRO A 212 13.09 -3.86 -11.09
CA PRO A 212 11.92 -4.49 -11.66
C PRO A 212 12.00 -6.02 -11.56
N GLY A 213 10.94 -6.64 -11.07
CA GLY A 213 10.91 -8.07 -10.78
C GLY A 213 11.06 -8.40 -9.29
N ASP A 214 11.61 -7.48 -8.49
CA ASP A 214 11.67 -7.62 -7.04
C ASP A 214 10.30 -7.41 -6.37
N MET A 215 10.16 -7.84 -5.12
CA MET A 215 8.98 -7.57 -4.30
C MET A 215 9.34 -7.55 -2.82
N VAL A 216 8.83 -6.57 -2.07
CA VAL A 216 8.84 -6.62 -0.60
C VAL A 216 7.43 -6.97 -0.13
N MET A 217 7.27 -8.14 0.47
CA MET A 217 6.03 -8.53 1.16
C MET A 217 6.17 -8.25 2.65
N PHE A 218 5.15 -7.67 3.28
CA PHE A 218 5.19 -7.39 4.71
C PHE A 218 3.82 -7.41 5.36
N THR A 219 3.80 -7.63 6.68
CA THR A 219 2.57 -7.70 7.45
C THR A 219 2.05 -6.30 7.78
N HIS A 220 0.78 -6.22 8.13
CA HIS A 220 0.11 -4.99 8.54
C HIS A 220 0.72 -4.31 9.81
N TRP A 221 1.60 -5.00 10.54
CA TRP A 221 2.20 -4.52 11.78
C TRP A 221 3.55 -3.81 11.63
N ILE A 222 4.31 -4.01 10.56
CA ILE A 222 5.65 -3.40 10.48
C ILE A 222 5.55 -1.90 10.16
N PRO A 223 6.15 -1.03 10.98
CA PRO A 223 6.26 0.37 10.64
C PRO A 223 7.15 0.54 9.40
N HIS A 224 6.69 1.34 8.45
CA HIS A 224 7.41 1.59 7.21
C HIS A 224 7.21 3.02 6.74
N SER A 225 8.10 3.50 5.87
CA SER A 225 7.98 4.81 5.23
C SER A 225 8.47 4.76 3.79
N GLY A 226 7.80 5.52 2.92
CA GLY A 226 8.39 5.93 1.65
C GLY A 226 9.46 6.99 1.91
N LEU A 227 10.60 6.91 1.21
CA LEU A 227 11.67 7.89 1.31
C LEU A 227 11.51 9.00 0.26
N PRO A 228 12.05 10.21 0.51
CA PRO A 228 12.07 11.28 -0.48
C PRO A 228 12.94 10.88 -1.69
N ASN A 229 12.52 11.35 -2.87
CA ASN A 229 13.19 11.10 -4.13
C ASN A 229 14.07 12.29 -4.51
N ARG A 230 15.40 12.13 -4.40
CA ARG A 230 16.40 13.15 -4.74
C ARG A 230 16.96 13.03 -6.16
N SER A 231 16.44 12.10 -6.95
CA SER A 231 16.89 11.87 -8.33
C SER A 231 16.33 12.93 -9.30
N ASP A 232 16.62 12.76 -10.58
CA ASP A 232 16.11 13.58 -11.69
C ASP A 232 14.84 13.04 -12.35
N ARG A 233 14.25 11.98 -11.77
CA ARG A 233 13.16 11.20 -12.38
C ARG A 233 12.07 10.88 -11.38
N PHE A 234 10.85 10.59 -11.84
CA PHE A 234 9.79 10.13 -10.95
C PHE A 234 10.07 8.69 -10.50
N ARG A 235 9.97 8.40 -9.20
CA ARG A 235 10.02 7.03 -8.69
C ARG A 235 8.65 6.38 -8.83
N MET A 236 8.59 5.21 -9.47
CA MET A 236 7.35 4.46 -9.69
C MET A 236 7.34 3.14 -8.93
N SER A 237 6.31 2.92 -8.10
CA SER A 237 6.04 1.66 -7.42
C SER A 237 4.53 1.41 -7.26
N MET A 238 4.16 0.20 -6.91
CA MET A 238 2.79 -0.18 -6.58
C MET A 238 2.74 -0.96 -5.26
N ASP A 239 1.71 -0.73 -4.46
CA ASP A 239 1.41 -1.48 -3.25
C ASP A 239 0.07 -2.20 -3.44
N VAL A 240 0.06 -3.52 -3.51
CA VAL A 240 -1.16 -4.35 -3.55
C VAL A 240 -1.28 -5.15 -2.26
N ARG A 241 -2.50 -5.40 -1.77
CA ARG A 241 -2.72 -6.19 -0.56
C ARG A 241 -3.38 -7.52 -0.89
N VAL A 242 -2.88 -8.58 -0.27
CA VAL A 242 -3.30 -9.96 -0.51
C VAL A 242 -3.57 -10.69 0.80
N MET A 243 -4.54 -11.58 0.76
CA MET A 243 -4.83 -12.58 1.78
C MET A 243 -4.84 -13.95 1.13
N ARG A 244 -4.77 -15.02 1.94
CA ARG A 244 -5.16 -16.34 1.43
C ARG A 244 -6.68 -16.38 1.29
N ALA A 245 -7.19 -16.97 0.22
CA ALA A 245 -8.62 -17.07 -0.02
C ALA A 245 -9.36 -17.97 0.99
N ASP A 246 -8.65 -18.79 1.76
CA ASP A 246 -9.19 -19.62 2.84
C ASP A 246 -9.10 -18.95 4.23
N ALA A 247 -8.62 -17.71 4.31
CA ALA A 247 -8.60 -16.93 5.55
C ALA A 247 -9.98 -16.37 5.90
N ASP A 248 -10.09 -15.72 7.06
CA ASP A 248 -11.28 -14.94 7.43
C ASP A 248 -11.33 -13.66 6.59
N LEU A 249 -12.05 -13.71 5.47
CA LEU A 249 -12.10 -12.63 4.49
C LEU A 249 -13.06 -11.51 4.91
N PRO A 250 -12.73 -10.25 4.58
CA PRO A 250 -13.72 -9.19 4.60
C PRO A 250 -14.81 -9.45 3.55
N VAL A 251 -15.98 -8.86 3.74
CA VAL A 251 -17.05 -8.93 2.73
C VAL A 251 -16.71 -7.96 1.61
N LEU A 252 -16.52 -8.47 0.40
CA LEU A 252 -16.21 -7.68 -0.80
C LEU A 252 -17.27 -7.97 -1.84
N GLY A 253 -18.05 -6.98 -2.26
CA GLY A 253 -19.14 -7.23 -3.19
C GLY A 253 -19.97 -6.01 -3.54
N ILE A 254 -21.15 -6.24 -4.11
CA ILE A 254 -22.09 -5.20 -4.54
C ILE A 254 -23.12 -4.95 -3.45
N VAL A 255 -23.31 -3.68 -3.09
CA VAL A 255 -24.29 -3.24 -2.10
C VAL A 255 -25.69 -3.46 -2.67
N LYS A 256 -26.50 -4.27 -1.98
CA LYS A 256 -27.91 -4.54 -2.32
C LYS A 256 -28.84 -3.56 -1.63
N SER A 257 -28.57 -3.26 -0.37
CA SER A 257 -29.28 -2.26 0.42
C SER A 257 -28.40 -1.77 1.57
N PHE A 258 -28.55 -0.51 1.95
CA PHE A 258 -27.90 0.07 3.11
C PHE A 258 -28.91 0.91 3.90
N THR A 259 -29.26 0.44 5.08
CA THR A 259 -30.17 1.08 6.05
C THR A 259 -29.39 1.53 7.30
N PRO A 260 -29.99 2.33 8.20
CA PRO A 260 -29.32 2.76 9.43
C PRO A 260 -28.85 1.62 10.35
N ASP A 261 -29.46 0.44 10.24
CA ASP A 261 -29.18 -0.73 11.09
C ASP A 261 -28.35 -1.82 10.39
N ALA A 262 -28.23 -1.78 9.06
CA ALA A 262 -27.54 -2.84 8.32
C ALA A 262 -27.12 -2.49 6.89
N ILE A 263 -26.13 -3.24 6.41
CA ILE A 263 -25.74 -3.29 5.01
C ILE A 263 -25.89 -4.73 4.51
N VAL A 264 -26.46 -4.89 3.32
CA VAL A 264 -26.61 -6.17 2.62
C VAL A 264 -25.74 -6.12 1.38
N VAL A 265 -24.86 -7.10 1.22
CA VAL A 265 -23.88 -7.16 0.14
C VAL A 265 -24.00 -8.49 -0.59
N ALA A 266 -24.12 -8.45 -1.92
CA ALA A 266 -23.88 -9.61 -2.76
C ALA A 266 -22.36 -9.82 -2.83
N ASN A 267 -21.86 -10.72 -1.99
CA ASN A 267 -20.44 -10.98 -1.78
C ASN A 267 -19.80 -11.62 -3.02
N HIS A 268 -18.47 -11.54 -3.11
CA HIS A 268 -17.69 -12.04 -4.25
C HIS A 268 -17.87 -13.54 -4.52
N ASP A 269 -18.28 -14.31 -3.52
CA ASP A 269 -18.57 -15.75 -3.64
C ASP A 269 -20.04 -16.07 -4.01
N GLY A 270 -20.82 -15.04 -4.33
CA GLY A 270 -22.21 -15.15 -4.74
C GLY A 270 -23.21 -15.23 -3.58
N ARG A 271 -22.76 -15.33 -2.32
CA ARG A 271 -23.67 -15.29 -1.16
C ARG A 271 -24.12 -13.86 -0.87
N GLU A 272 -25.35 -13.73 -0.40
CA GLU A 272 -25.82 -12.47 0.18
C GLU A 272 -25.44 -12.44 1.67
N VAL A 273 -24.71 -11.40 2.07
CA VAL A 273 -24.25 -11.21 3.46
C VAL A 273 -24.89 -9.96 4.02
N ARG A 274 -25.60 -10.11 5.15
CA ARG A 274 -26.14 -9.00 5.92
C ARG A 274 -25.24 -8.74 7.14
N LEU A 275 -24.74 -7.53 7.26
CA LEU A 275 -23.98 -7.06 8.42
C LEU A 275 -24.76 -6.01 9.19
N ALA A 276 -24.79 -6.12 10.51
CA ALA A 276 -25.30 -5.05 11.37
C ALA A 276 -24.40 -3.81 11.27
N VAL A 277 -24.99 -2.63 11.37
CA VAL A 277 -24.31 -1.33 11.37
C VAL A 277 -24.76 -0.55 12.60
N ASN A 278 -23.82 0.13 13.27
CA ASN A 278 -24.12 0.98 14.42
C ASN A 278 -23.22 2.23 14.41
N GLU A 279 -23.28 3.03 15.47
CA GLU A 279 -22.48 4.26 15.60
C GLU A 279 -20.95 4.01 15.61
N ASP A 280 -20.52 2.77 15.91
CA ASP A 280 -19.10 2.38 15.86
C ASP A 280 -18.64 1.99 14.45
N THR A 281 -19.57 1.68 13.54
CA THR A 281 -19.24 1.43 12.14
C THR A 281 -18.90 2.75 11.47
N TYR A 282 -17.72 2.85 10.86
CA TYR A 282 -17.28 4.06 10.20
C TYR A 282 -16.75 3.78 8.80
N CYS A 283 -16.73 4.82 7.97
CA CYS A 283 -16.14 4.76 6.64
C CYS A 283 -14.72 5.29 6.65
N ARG A 284 -13.82 4.59 5.97
CA ARG A 284 -12.46 5.07 5.77
C ARG A 284 -12.21 5.39 4.30
N TRP A 285 -12.43 6.66 3.95
CA TRP A 285 -12.26 7.22 2.60
C TRP A 285 -11.04 8.15 2.53
N THR A 286 -11.17 9.39 2.02
CA THR A 286 -10.05 10.31 1.73
C THR A 286 -9.47 11.03 2.92
N ALA A 287 -10.23 11.19 4.00
CA ALA A 287 -9.85 12.08 5.09
C ALA A 287 -9.66 11.37 6.44
N GLY A 288 -9.71 10.04 6.52
CA GLY A 288 -9.57 9.27 7.77
C GLY A 288 -10.65 9.53 8.84
N ARG A 289 -11.49 10.56 8.66
CA ARG A 289 -12.52 10.99 9.59
C ARG A 289 -13.69 10.01 9.61
N ARG A 290 -14.09 9.59 10.82
CA ARG A 290 -15.35 8.88 11.04
C ARG A 290 -16.53 9.77 10.65
N ILE A 291 -17.36 9.30 9.73
CA ILE A 291 -18.58 9.98 9.32
C ILE A 291 -19.81 9.28 9.93
N PRO A 292 -20.86 10.03 10.32
CA PRO A 292 -22.09 9.43 10.82
C PRO A 292 -22.72 8.46 9.82
N ILE A 293 -23.41 7.42 10.31
CA ILE A 293 -24.06 6.40 9.46
C ILE A 293 -25.00 7.01 8.40
N LYS A 294 -25.73 8.06 8.77
CA LYS A 294 -26.63 8.76 7.85
C LYS A 294 -25.89 9.30 6.61
N GLU A 295 -24.68 9.81 6.78
CA GLU A 295 -23.85 10.28 5.67
C GLU A 295 -23.20 9.12 4.91
N LEU A 296 -22.86 8.04 5.62
CA LEU A 296 -22.27 6.85 5.05
C LEU A 296 -23.22 6.15 4.06
N ILE A 297 -24.50 6.03 4.40
CA ILE A 297 -25.54 5.48 3.52
C ILE A 297 -25.61 6.26 2.20
N ALA A 298 -25.54 7.59 2.25
CA ALA A 298 -25.56 8.42 1.04
C ALA A 298 -24.29 8.29 0.18
N LYS A 299 -23.17 7.85 0.78
CA LYS A 299 -21.87 7.70 0.11
C LYS A 299 -21.62 6.30 -0.45
N ILE A 300 -22.41 5.31 -0.03
CA ILE A 300 -22.31 3.91 -0.47
C ILE A 300 -23.72 3.46 -0.89
N PRO A 301 -24.26 3.98 -2.01
CA PRO A 301 -25.57 3.60 -2.51
C PRO A 301 -25.63 2.14 -2.96
N ALA A 302 -26.84 1.62 -3.11
CA ALA A 302 -27.04 0.31 -3.73
C ALA A 302 -26.53 0.31 -5.18
N GLY A 303 -25.87 -0.77 -5.58
CA GLY A 303 -25.18 -0.91 -6.86
C GLY A 303 -23.66 -0.65 -6.78
N ASP A 304 -23.20 0.07 -5.76
CA ASP A 304 -21.77 0.30 -5.58
C ASP A 304 -21.05 -0.95 -5.05
N ARG A 305 -19.76 -1.05 -5.32
CA ARG A 305 -18.90 -2.03 -4.65
C ARG A 305 -18.60 -1.54 -3.22
N VAL A 306 -18.44 -2.47 -2.29
CA VAL A 306 -17.99 -2.18 -0.92
C VAL A 306 -17.02 -3.25 -0.46
N LEU A 307 -16.00 -2.83 0.28
CA LEU A 307 -15.19 -3.68 1.14
C LEU A 307 -15.61 -3.41 2.58
N ALA A 308 -16.23 -4.40 3.21
CA ALA A 308 -16.74 -4.34 4.58
C ALA A 308 -15.94 -5.27 5.49
N PHE A 309 -15.24 -4.65 6.44
CA PHE A 309 -14.58 -5.33 7.55
C PHE A 309 -15.66 -5.65 8.57
N HIS A 310 -15.62 -6.84 9.13
CA HIS A 310 -16.68 -7.31 10.01
C HIS A 310 -16.14 -8.14 11.16
N LYS A 311 -16.92 -8.19 12.24
CA LYS A 311 -16.69 -9.05 13.39
C LYS A 311 -18.05 -9.42 13.99
N ASP A 312 -18.26 -10.71 14.25
CA ASP A 312 -19.49 -11.24 14.86
C ASP A 312 -20.78 -10.77 14.16
N GLY A 313 -20.77 -10.71 12.83
CA GLY A 313 -21.92 -10.29 12.01
C GLY A 313 -22.19 -8.78 11.98
N ARG A 314 -21.28 -7.96 12.52
CA ARG A 314 -21.36 -6.49 12.50
C ARG A 314 -20.24 -5.90 11.65
N ALA A 315 -20.55 -4.92 10.82
CA ALA A 315 -19.54 -4.14 10.10
C ALA A 315 -18.75 -3.27 11.09
N THR A 316 -17.43 -3.39 11.10
CA THR A 316 -16.53 -2.56 11.91
C THR A 316 -16.04 -1.34 11.12
N MET A 317 -15.78 -1.53 9.82
CA MET A 317 -15.35 -0.48 8.91
C MET A 317 -15.86 -0.76 7.50
N LEU A 318 -16.31 0.28 6.80
CA LEU A 318 -16.69 0.22 5.39
C LEU A 318 -15.69 1.02 4.54
N ARG A 319 -15.39 0.52 3.36
CA ARG A 319 -14.58 1.21 2.36
C ARG A 319 -15.23 1.05 0.99
N PRO A 320 -15.57 2.13 0.28
CA PRO A 320 -15.79 2.07 -1.15
C PRO A 320 -14.46 1.67 -1.80
N PRO A 321 -14.38 0.55 -2.54
CA PRO A 321 -13.19 0.21 -3.27
C PRO A 321 -12.99 1.25 -4.38
N ARG A 322 -11.76 1.70 -4.54
CA ARG A 322 -11.32 2.49 -5.69
C ARG A 322 -10.77 1.53 -6.73
#